data_AF-A0AAW5ALU0-F1
#
_entry.id   AF-A0AAW5ALU0-F1
#
_cell.length_a   1.000
_cell.length_b   1.000
_cell.length_c   1.000
_cell.angle_alpha   90.00
_cell.angle_beta   90.00
_cell.angle_gamma   90.00
#
_symmetry.space_group_name_H-M   'P 1'
#
loop_
_entity.id
_entity.type
_entity.pdbx_description
1 polymer ?
#
loop_
_entity_poly.entity_id
_entity_poly.type
_entity_poly.pdbx_seq_one_letter_code
_entity_poly.pdbx_strand_id
1 'polypeptide(L)'
;MILYRYNLQLSQELFSMISIFEIILRNKIDQEMSQSDWLRDAVQSGGIFDTPACIKTKEIIEKKYRKIHRNGSYSHGKLIAELNFGLWTNLFQPNQYNAVLNTGKDINRIAVLSSVLPLINCSGGNKREQIHKVLGEINQIRNRIAHHEPICFNRRLGRHTRKNTYYVRKKYQLIINMLKDMSVDTDGLFYGLDHVLKICDKIDAL
;
A
#
# COMPACT_ATOMS: atom_id res chain seq x y z
N MET A 1 -18.75 -17.32 -18.87
CA MET A 1 -17.34 -17.75 -18.81
C MET A 1 -16.36 -16.67 -19.32
N ILE A 2 -16.64 -16.00 -20.45
CA ILE A 2 -15.74 -14.96 -21.02
C ILE A 2 -15.40 -13.84 -20.01
N LEU A 3 -16.42 -13.24 -19.39
CA LEU A 3 -16.21 -12.16 -18.41
C LEU A 3 -15.38 -12.58 -17.18
N TYR A 4 -15.49 -13.84 -16.76
CA TYR A 4 -14.70 -14.38 -15.65
C TYR A 4 -13.22 -14.54 -16.03
N ARG A 5 -12.93 -14.99 -17.27
CA ARG A 5 -11.56 -15.06 -17.80
C ARG A 5 -10.92 -13.67 -17.85
N TYR A 6 -11.67 -12.67 -18.33
CA TYR A 6 -11.19 -11.28 -18.32
C TYR A 6 -10.98 -10.74 -16.90
N ASN A 7 -11.81 -11.12 -15.94
CA ASN A 7 -11.57 -10.75 -14.55
C ASN A 7 -10.28 -11.35 -14.00
N LEU A 8 -10.01 -12.63 -14.26
CA LEU A 8 -8.75 -13.26 -13.86
C LEU A 8 -7.55 -12.57 -14.49
N GLN A 9 -7.62 -12.29 -15.80
CA GLN A 9 -6.55 -11.57 -16.51
C GLN A 9 -6.33 -10.17 -15.93
N LEU A 10 -7.40 -9.40 -15.72
CA LEU A 10 -7.31 -8.06 -15.14
C LEU A 10 -6.77 -8.07 -13.71
N SER A 11 -7.19 -9.06 -12.91
CA SER A 11 -6.68 -9.26 -11.56
C SER A 11 -5.18 -9.56 -11.55
N GLN A 12 -4.67 -10.39 -12.48
CA GLN A 12 -3.25 -10.71 -12.57
C GLN A 12 -2.40 -9.47 -12.87
N GLU A 13 -2.79 -8.68 -13.87
CA GLU A 13 -2.08 -7.46 -14.26
C GLU A 13 -2.08 -6.45 -13.11
N LEU A 14 -3.26 -6.17 -12.55
CA LEU A 14 -3.38 -5.17 -11.49
C LEU A 14 -2.67 -5.61 -10.20
N PHE A 15 -2.68 -6.90 -9.86
CA PHE A 15 -1.96 -7.41 -8.69
C PHE A 15 -0.45 -7.28 -8.84
N SER A 16 0.08 -7.48 -10.06
CA SER A 16 1.49 -7.26 -10.37
C SER A 16 1.88 -5.79 -10.15
N MET A 17 1.07 -4.86 -10.66
CA MET A 17 1.28 -3.42 -10.42
C MET A 17 1.21 -3.06 -8.93
N ILE A 18 0.22 -3.59 -8.19
CA ILE A 18 0.09 -3.34 -6.75
C ILE A 18 1.29 -3.90 -5.98
N SER A 19 1.83 -5.05 -6.39
CA SER A 19 3.01 -5.65 -5.75
C SER A 19 4.24 -4.77 -5.91
N ILE A 20 4.45 -4.22 -7.11
CA ILE A 20 5.54 -3.26 -7.37
C ILE A 20 5.32 -1.98 -6.56
N PHE A 21 4.09 -1.46 -6.54
CA PHE A 21 3.72 -0.30 -5.73
C PHE A 21 4.00 -0.52 -4.23
N GLU A 22 3.65 -1.69 -3.67
CA GLU A 22 3.91 -2.05 -2.28
C GLU A 22 5.42 -2.04 -1.96
N ILE A 23 6.24 -2.56 -2.87
CA ILE A 23 7.71 -2.57 -2.73
C ILE A 23 8.27 -1.14 -2.75
N ILE A 24 7.81 -0.30 -3.69
CA ILE A 24 8.26 1.09 -3.78
C ILE A 24 7.85 1.87 -2.54
N LEU A 25 6.59 1.74 -2.11
CA LEU A 25 6.07 2.44 -0.94
C LEU A 25 6.86 2.08 0.33
N ARG A 26 7.06 0.78 0.61
CA ARG A 26 7.78 0.37 1.82
C ARG A 26 9.25 0.79 1.79
N ASN A 27 9.90 0.75 0.62
CA ASN A 27 11.29 1.16 0.47
C ASN A 27 11.44 2.67 0.65
N LYS A 28 10.50 3.46 0.12
CA LYS A 28 10.47 4.91 0.33
C LYS A 28 10.25 5.25 1.80
N ILE A 29 9.27 4.63 2.46
CA ILE A 29 9.05 4.80 3.91
C ILE A 29 10.31 4.43 4.69
N ASP A 30 11.00 3.35 4.30
CA ASP A 30 12.20 2.91 5.01
C ASP A 30 13.39 3.88 4.87
N GLN A 31 13.68 4.33 3.65
CA GLN A 31 14.74 5.31 3.36
C GLN A 31 14.58 6.56 4.22
N GLU A 32 13.34 7.01 4.31
CA GLU A 32 12.90 8.16 5.05
C GLU A 32 13.09 8.05 6.57
N MET A 33 12.98 6.86 7.16
CA MET A 33 13.13 6.68 8.62
C MET A 33 14.59 6.82 9.10
N SER A 34 15.56 6.84 8.17
CA SER A 34 16.99 7.21 8.36
C SER A 34 17.77 6.46 9.47
N GLN A 35 17.15 5.50 10.15
CA GLN A 35 17.74 4.71 11.24
C GLN A 35 17.86 3.24 10.83
N SER A 36 19.05 2.68 11.03
CA SER A 36 19.26 1.23 10.97
C SER A 36 18.35 0.53 11.97
N ASP A 37 17.54 -0.42 11.50
CA ASP A 37 16.64 -1.24 12.33
C ASP A 37 15.49 -0.48 13.05
N TRP A 38 15.03 0.66 12.51
CA TRP A 38 13.98 1.47 13.15
C TRP A 38 12.71 0.68 13.50
N LEU A 39 12.30 -0.31 12.70
CA LEU A 39 11.13 -1.15 12.99
C LEU A 39 11.35 -2.08 14.19
N ARG A 40 12.55 -2.62 14.34
CA ARG A 40 12.91 -3.45 15.49
C ARG A 40 12.87 -2.60 16.75
N ASP A 41 13.49 -1.43 16.69
CA ASP A 41 13.62 -0.54 17.85
C ASP A 41 12.27 0.09 18.21
N ALA A 42 11.41 0.33 17.21
CA ALA A 42 10.06 0.84 17.39
C ALA A 42 9.17 -0.05 18.26
N VAL A 43 9.45 -1.35 18.34
CA VAL A 43 8.66 -2.31 19.11
C VAL A 43 9.32 -2.79 20.39
N GLN A 44 10.55 -2.35 20.68
CA GLN A 44 11.19 -2.63 21.96
C GLN A 44 10.53 -1.84 23.10
N SER A 45 10.87 -2.18 24.34
CA SER A 45 10.44 -1.41 25.52
C SER A 45 10.86 0.06 25.39
N GLY A 46 9.89 0.97 25.47
CA GLY A 46 10.10 2.40 25.25
C GLY A 46 10.22 2.82 23.78
N GLY A 47 9.99 1.92 22.82
CA GLY A 47 9.93 2.21 21.40
C GLY A 47 8.68 2.99 20.99
N ILE A 48 8.67 3.56 19.78
CA ILE A 48 7.58 4.44 19.31
C ILE A 48 6.21 3.75 19.27
N PHE A 49 6.15 2.44 19.04
CA PHE A 49 4.91 1.66 19.03
C PHE A 49 4.63 0.96 20.37
N ASP A 50 5.45 1.20 21.40
CA ASP A 50 5.22 0.71 22.76
C ASP A 50 4.19 1.55 23.50
N THR A 51 3.00 1.69 22.89
CA THR A 51 1.87 2.44 23.45
C THR A 51 0.59 1.60 23.30
N PRO A 52 -0.38 1.74 24.21
CA PRO A 52 -1.65 1.01 24.12
C PRO A 52 -2.37 1.22 22.77
N ALA A 53 -2.24 2.42 22.21
CA ALA A 53 -2.85 2.80 20.94
C ALA A 53 -2.21 2.12 19.70
N CYS A 54 -0.96 1.66 19.81
CA CYS A 54 -0.20 1.02 18.73
C CYS A 54 0.05 -0.48 18.96
N ILE A 55 -0.59 -1.09 19.96
CA ILE A 55 -0.31 -2.47 20.39
C ILE A 55 -0.42 -3.49 19.24
N LYS A 56 -1.44 -3.36 18.38
CA LYS A 56 -1.60 -4.26 17.22
C LYS A 56 -0.45 -4.12 16.21
N THR A 57 0.00 -2.90 15.97
CA THR A 57 1.16 -2.63 15.10
C THR A 57 2.40 -3.28 15.69
N LYS A 58 2.62 -3.08 17.00
CA LYS A 58 3.73 -3.68 17.76
C LYS A 58 3.73 -5.21 17.64
N GLU A 59 2.59 -5.85 17.93
CA GLU A 59 2.45 -7.31 17.87
C GLU A 59 2.74 -7.90 16.48
N ILE A 60 2.27 -7.23 15.41
CA ILE A 60 2.51 -7.67 14.03
C ILE A 60 4.01 -7.65 13.72
N ILE A 61 4.70 -6.55 14.04
CA ILE A 61 6.13 -6.39 13.78
C ILE A 61 6.93 -7.36 14.67
N GLU A 62 6.64 -7.45 15.97
CA GLU A 62 7.32 -8.36 16.89
C GLU A 62 7.18 -9.82 16.47
N LYS A 63 5.99 -10.25 16.04
CA LYS A 63 5.76 -11.61 15.59
C LYS A 63 6.66 -11.95 14.39
N LYS A 64 6.78 -11.02 13.43
CA LYS A 64 7.65 -11.19 12.26
C LYS A 64 9.11 -11.17 12.65
N TYR A 65 9.53 -10.20 13.47
CA TYR A 65 10.87 -10.09 14.02
C TYR A 65 11.31 -11.37 14.75
N ARG A 66 10.52 -11.86 15.70
CA ARG A 66 10.82 -13.09 16.45
C ARG A 66 10.94 -14.31 15.52
N LYS A 67 10.09 -14.41 14.50
CA LYS A 67 10.15 -15.50 13.51
C LYS A 67 11.48 -15.48 12.73
N ILE A 68 11.85 -14.34 12.16
CA ILE A 68 13.09 -14.23 11.36
C ILE A 68 14.35 -14.37 12.21
N HIS A 69 14.30 -13.87 13.45
CA HIS A 69 15.40 -13.97 14.41
C HIS A 69 15.62 -15.42 14.86
N ARG A 70 14.55 -16.16 15.19
CA ARG A 70 14.65 -17.59 15.52
C ARG A 70 15.26 -18.42 14.38
N ASN A 71 15.03 -18.01 13.14
CA ASN A 71 15.59 -18.65 11.97
C ASN A 71 17.05 -18.21 11.67
N GLY A 72 17.68 -17.41 12.53
CA GLY A 72 19.07 -16.95 12.35
C GLY A 72 19.29 -16.09 11.11
N SER A 73 18.22 -15.51 10.56
CA SER A 73 18.23 -14.88 9.22
C SER A 73 17.80 -13.42 9.26
N TYR A 74 17.90 -12.78 10.43
CA TYR A 74 17.51 -11.41 10.63
C TYR A 74 18.36 -10.45 9.78
N SER A 75 17.69 -9.57 9.06
CA SER A 75 18.24 -8.32 8.53
C SER A 75 17.13 -7.28 8.49
N HIS A 76 17.51 -6.00 8.55
CA HIS A 76 16.59 -4.86 8.42
C HIS A 76 15.65 -5.01 7.20
N GLY A 77 16.24 -5.22 6.02
CA GLY A 77 15.49 -5.41 4.77
C GLY A 77 14.57 -6.63 4.78
N LYS A 78 14.96 -7.73 5.47
CA LYS A 78 14.09 -8.90 5.60
C LYS A 78 12.88 -8.63 6.50
N LEU A 79 13.05 -7.87 7.59
CA LEU A 79 11.92 -7.49 8.43
C LEU A 79 10.91 -6.65 7.64
N ILE A 80 11.39 -5.66 6.88
CA ILE A 80 10.56 -4.84 5.98
C ILE A 80 9.82 -5.71 4.96
N ALA A 81 10.53 -6.65 4.33
CA ALA A 81 9.96 -7.51 3.30
C ALA A 81 8.89 -8.48 3.81
N GLU A 82 8.93 -8.86 5.09
CA GLU A 82 7.97 -9.76 5.73
C GLU A 82 6.63 -9.10 6.13
N LEU A 83 6.58 -7.76 6.10
CA LEU A 83 5.43 -6.98 6.53
C LEU A 83 4.50 -6.68 5.33
N ASN A 84 3.21 -6.94 5.52
CA ASN A 84 2.21 -6.79 4.48
C ASN A 84 1.83 -5.31 4.26
N PHE A 85 1.33 -5.00 3.06
CA PHE A 85 0.78 -3.69 2.67
C PHE A 85 -0.09 -2.98 3.71
N GLY A 86 -0.93 -3.74 4.43
CA GLY A 86 -1.80 -3.20 5.47
C GLY A 86 -1.03 -2.51 6.61
N LEU A 87 0.17 -2.99 6.98
CA LEU A 87 0.99 -2.33 7.99
C LEU A 87 1.42 -0.94 7.50
N TRP A 88 1.93 -0.85 6.28
CA TRP A 88 2.38 0.40 5.67
C TRP A 88 1.24 1.42 5.53
N THR A 89 0.02 0.94 5.25
CA THR A 89 -1.20 1.76 5.25
C THR A 89 -1.55 2.27 6.66
N ASN A 90 -1.37 1.44 7.68
CA ASN A 90 -1.68 1.76 9.08
C ASN A 90 -0.73 2.80 9.68
N LEU A 91 0.48 2.99 9.14
CA LEU A 91 1.38 4.05 9.59
C LEU A 91 0.77 5.45 9.44
N PHE A 92 -0.20 5.61 8.53
CA PHE A 92 -0.92 6.87 8.31
C PHE A 92 -2.20 7.00 9.14
N GLN A 93 -2.48 6.06 10.05
CA GLN A 93 -3.54 6.23 11.05
C GLN A 93 -3.11 7.23 12.14
N PRO A 94 -4.04 7.96 12.78
CA PRO A 94 -3.70 9.03 13.71
C PRO A 94 -2.70 8.62 14.81
N ASN A 95 -2.92 7.46 15.44
CA ASN A 95 -2.09 7.02 16.57
C ASN A 95 -0.66 6.65 16.12
N GLN A 96 -0.54 5.88 15.06
CA GLN A 96 0.73 5.43 14.50
C GLN A 96 1.51 6.61 13.91
N TYR A 97 0.81 7.48 13.20
CA TYR A 97 1.38 8.68 12.62
C TYR A 97 1.92 9.60 13.71
N ASN A 98 1.12 9.87 14.76
CA ASN A 98 1.57 10.67 15.90
C ASN A 98 2.71 10.01 16.67
N ALA A 99 2.69 8.68 16.82
CA ALA A 99 3.79 7.93 17.45
C ALA A 99 5.11 8.10 16.68
N VAL A 100 5.06 8.04 15.35
CA VAL A 100 6.23 8.32 14.50
C VAL A 100 6.66 9.79 14.62
N LEU A 101 5.72 10.73 14.63
CA LEU A 101 6.00 12.17 14.73
C LEU A 101 6.59 12.60 16.08
N ASN A 102 6.15 11.99 17.19
CA ASN A 102 6.59 12.33 18.54
C ASN A 102 8.02 11.86 18.87
N THR A 103 8.72 11.25 17.90
CA THR A 103 10.14 10.90 18.00
C THR A 103 10.99 12.17 17.91
N GLY A 104 10.99 12.98 18.96
CA GLY A 104 11.58 14.32 19.06
C GLY A 104 13.12 14.40 18.96
N LYS A 105 13.72 13.84 17.90
CA LYS A 105 15.16 14.01 17.64
C LYS A 105 15.53 14.52 16.25
N ASP A 106 14.60 14.60 15.31
CA ASP A 106 14.87 15.25 14.02
C ASP A 106 13.61 15.92 13.48
N ILE A 107 13.61 17.25 13.49
CA ILE A 107 12.63 18.11 12.80
C ILE A 107 12.48 17.74 11.31
N ASN A 108 13.43 16.99 10.76
CA ASN A 108 13.39 16.46 9.38
C ASN A 108 12.38 15.32 9.19
N ARG A 109 12.03 14.51 10.22
CA ARG A 109 11.06 13.39 10.07
C ARG A 109 9.62 13.85 9.78
N ILE A 110 9.31 15.10 10.09
CA ILE A 110 8.02 15.76 9.84
C ILE A 110 7.85 16.08 8.34
N ALA A 111 8.95 16.42 7.66
CA ALA A 111 8.99 16.66 6.22
C ALA A 111 8.94 15.34 5.43
N VAL A 112 9.50 14.27 6.01
CA VAL A 112 9.79 12.96 5.42
C VAL A 112 8.51 12.19 5.01
N LEU A 113 7.54 11.91 5.90
CA LEU A 113 6.28 11.28 5.49
C LEU A 113 5.40 12.17 4.60
N SER A 114 5.57 13.50 4.73
CA SER A 114 4.95 14.49 3.84
C SER A 114 5.64 14.54 2.46
N SER A 115 6.89 14.06 2.35
CA SER A 115 7.71 14.04 1.14
C SER A 115 7.68 12.71 0.39
N VAL A 116 7.31 11.60 1.05
CA VAL A 116 7.09 10.30 0.38
C VAL A 116 5.92 10.39 -0.60
N LEU A 117 4.96 11.29 -0.38
CA LEU A 117 3.78 11.44 -1.24
C LEU A 117 3.48 12.93 -1.44
N PRO A 118 4.22 13.63 -2.31
CA PRO A 118 3.89 15.00 -2.68
C PRO A 118 2.64 14.97 -3.56
N LEU A 119 1.44 14.90 -2.95
CA LEU A 119 0.20 15.13 -3.68
C LEU A 119 -0.53 16.39 -3.26
N ILE A 120 -0.59 17.27 -4.26
CA ILE A 120 -1.62 18.27 -4.56
C ILE A 120 -1.62 19.48 -3.63
N ASN A 121 -1.65 20.65 -4.28
CA ASN A 121 -2.12 21.94 -3.78
C ASN A 121 -3.49 21.82 -3.08
N CYS A 122 -3.51 21.26 -1.88
CA CYS A 122 -4.72 21.10 -1.09
C CYS A 122 -4.75 22.17 -0.01
N SER A 123 -5.27 23.33 -0.38
CA SER A 123 -5.71 24.36 0.55
C SER A 123 -6.86 23.80 1.40
N GLY A 124 -6.57 23.39 2.64
CA GLY A 124 -7.61 23.21 3.67
C GLY A 124 -7.94 21.79 4.18
N GLY A 125 -7.20 20.73 3.82
CA GLY A 125 -7.43 19.36 4.33
C GLY A 125 -6.19 18.72 4.99
N ASN A 126 -6.40 17.79 5.94
CA ASN A 126 -5.31 17.05 6.60
C ASN A 126 -4.69 16.02 5.62
N LYS A 127 -3.52 16.35 5.05
CA LYS A 127 -2.81 15.56 4.02
C LYS A 127 -2.68 14.06 4.37
N ARG A 128 -2.40 13.75 5.64
CA ARG A 128 -2.27 12.38 6.15
C ARG A 128 -3.55 11.56 5.99
N GLU A 129 -4.72 12.17 6.17
CA GLU A 129 -6.01 11.48 6.01
C GLU A 129 -6.27 11.11 4.56
N GLN A 130 -5.92 11.99 3.63
CA GLN A 130 -6.07 11.73 2.20
C GLN A 130 -5.15 10.58 1.76
N ILE A 131 -3.90 10.58 2.21
CA ILE A 131 -2.96 9.47 1.96
C ILE A 131 -3.51 8.17 2.51
N HIS A 132 -3.94 8.15 3.78
CA HIS A 132 -4.50 6.95 4.40
C HIS A 132 -5.72 6.44 3.63
N LYS A 133 -6.60 7.35 3.19
CA LYS A 133 -7.77 7.02 2.37
C LYS A 133 -7.36 6.38 1.04
N VAL A 134 -6.40 6.96 0.32
CA VAL A 134 -5.95 6.42 -0.98
C VAL A 134 -5.28 5.06 -0.79
N LEU A 135 -4.37 4.91 0.18
CA LEU A 135 -3.74 3.63 0.49
C LEU A 135 -4.77 2.57 0.92
N GLY A 136 -5.79 2.96 1.69
CA GLY A 136 -6.91 2.10 2.06
C GLY A 136 -7.69 1.61 0.83
N GLU A 137 -7.95 2.48 -0.14
CA GLU A 137 -8.63 2.14 -1.39
C GLU A 137 -7.82 1.17 -2.26
N ILE A 138 -6.48 1.30 -2.27
CA ILE A 138 -5.56 0.35 -2.93
C ILE A 138 -5.54 -0.99 -2.18
N ASN A 139 -5.46 -0.96 -0.84
CA ASN A 139 -5.44 -2.16 -0.01
C ASN A 139 -6.74 -2.97 -0.17
N GLN A 140 -7.89 -2.29 -0.31
CA GLN A 140 -9.17 -2.94 -0.57
C GLN A 140 -9.15 -3.73 -1.88
N ILE A 141 -8.77 -3.12 -3.01
CA ILE A 141 -8.74 -3.86 -4.29
C ILE A 141 -7.71 -4.99 -4.28
N ARG A 142 -6.55 -4.77 -3.64
CA ARG A 142 -5.53 -5.81 -3.42
C ARG A 142 -6.10 -7.02 -2.69
N ASN A 143 -6.85 -6.80 -1.61
CA ASN A 143 -7.47 -7.88 -0.85
C ASN A 143 -8.57 -8.57 -1.65
N ARG A 144 -9.39 -7.84 -2.41
CA ARG A 144 -10.40 -8.43 -3.31
C ARG A 144 -9.75 -9.38 -4.33
N ILE A 145 -8.65 -8.96 -4.95
CA ILE A 145 -7.91 -9.83 -5.88
C ILE A 145 -7.36 -11.07 -5.18
N ALA A 146 -6.74 -10.90 -4.00
CA ALA A 146 -6.19 -12.00 -3.22
C ALA A 146 -7.25 -13.01 -2.75
N HIS A 147 -8.49 -12.56 -2.54
CA HIS A 147 -9.64 -13.41 -2.21
C HIS A 147 -10.40 -13.92 -3.45
N HIS A 148 -9.85 -13.74 -4.65
CA HIS A 148 -10.47 -14.12 -5.93
C HIS A 148 -11.87 -13.52 -6.16
N GLU A 149 -12.12 -12.34 -5.60
CA GLU A 149 -13.35 -11.61 -5.84
C GLU A 149 -13.36 -10.97 -7.24
N PRO A 150 -14.53 -10.86 -7.88
CA PRO A 150 -14.67 -10.07 -9.10
C PRO A 150 -14.33 -8.60 -8.87
N ILE A 151 -13.54 -8.00 -9.76
CA ILE A 151 -13.18 -6.57 -9.73
C ILE A 151 -13.78 -5.77 -10.90
N CYS A 152 -14.16 -6.43 -12.00
CA CYS A 152 -14.72 -5.78 -13.20
C CYS A 152 -16.23 -6.03 -13.42
N PHE A 153 -16.91 -6.66 -12.45
CA PHE A 153 -18.35 -6.83 -12.47
C PHE A 153 -18.90 -7.07 -11.07
N ASN A 154 -20.18 -6.76 -10.87
CA ASN A 154 -20.85 -7.03 -9.60
C ASN A 154 -21.68 -8.31 -9.69
N ARG A 155 -21.44 -9.24 -8.77
CA ARG A 155 -22.28 -10.42 -8.57
C ARG A 155 -23.38 -10.08 -7.57
N ARG A 156 -24.39 -9.32 -7.99
CA ARG A 156 -25.59 -9.15 -7.14
C ARG A 156 -26.34 -10.47 -7.08
N LEU A 157 -26.73 -10.90 -5.88
CA LEU A 157 -27.72 -11.95 -5.70
C LEU A 157 -29.00 -11.53 -6.44
N GLY A 158 -29.33 -12.23 -7.53
CA GLY A 158 -30.70 -12.21 -8.05
C GLY A 158 -31.00 -11.52 -9.39
N ARG A 159 -30.09 -11.43 -10.37
CA ARG A 159 -30.36 -11.87 -11.79
C ARG A 159 -29.49 -11.33 -12.92
N HIS A 160 -28.69 -10.27 -12.80
CA HIS A 160 -27.80 -9.89 -13.92
C HIS A 160 -26.42 -9.42 -13.46
N THR A 161 -25.38 -10.07 -13.99
CA THR A 161 -24.00 -9.60 -13.85
C THR A 161 -23.85 -8.35 -14.71
N ARG A 162 -23.60 -7.21 -14.08
CA ARG A 162 -23.30 -5.95 -14.79
C ARG A 162 -21.80 -5.72 -14.80
N LYS A 163 -21.25 -5.56 -16.01
CA LYS A 163 -19.86 -5.16 -16.23
C LYS A 163 -19.65 -3.76 -15.65
N ASN A 164 -18.51 -3.55 -15.01
CA ASN A 164 -18.11 -2.27 -14.46
C ASN A 164 -16.58 -2.23 -14.34
N THR A 165 -15.92 -1.59 -15.29
CA THR A 165 -14.47 -1.37 -15.27
C THR A 165 -14.08 -0.07 -14.55
N TYR A 166 -15.03 0.83 -14.29
CA TYR A 166 -14.79 2.12 -13.63
C TYR A 166 -14.08 1.95 -12.28
N TYR A 167 -14.48 0.95 -11.48
CA TYR A 167 -13.82 0.65 -10.21
C TYR A 167 -12.31 0.40 -10.39
N VAL A 168 -11.94 -0.45 -11.36
CA VAL A 168 -10.54 -0.80 -11.64
C VAL A 168 -9.78 0.39 -12.21
N ARG A 169 -10.34 1.10 -13.20
CA ARG A 169 -9.71 2.29 -13.80
C ARG A 169 -9.41 3.36 -12.74
N LYS A 170 -10.33 3.58 -11.80
CA LYS A 170 -10.11 4.50 -10.68
C LYS A 170 -8.94 4.05 -9.80
N LYS A 171 -8.85 2.76 -9.45
CA LYS A 171 -7.73 2.26 -8.63
C LYS A 171 -6.40 2.31 -9.35
N TYR A 172 -6.40 1.94 -10.63
CA TYR A 172 -5.25 2.06 -11.52
C TYR A 172 -4.72 3.50 -11.52
N GLN A 173 -5.60 4.50 -11.72
CA GLN A 173 -5.18 5.89 -11.72
C GLN A 173 -4.62 6.35 -10.36
N LEU A 174 -5.19 5.87 -9.24
CA LEU A 174 -4.66 6.18 -7.91
C LEU A 174 -3.23 5.65 -7.74
N ILE A 175 -2.95 4.42 -8.20
CA ILE A 175 -1.61 3.81 -8.15
C ILE A 175 -0.63 4.62 -9.01
N ILE A 176 -0.99 4.92 -10.25
CA ILE A 176 -0.15 5.70 -11.17
C ILE A 176 0.15 7.08 -10.61
N ASN A 177 -0.86 7.78 -10.09
CA ASN A 177 -0.66 9.09 -9.48
C ASN A 177 0.35 8.98 -8.34
N MET A 178 0.08 8.13 -7.33
CA MET A 178 0.97 7.98 -6.17
C MET A 178 2.41 7.63 -6.54
N LEU A 179 2.63 6.82 -7.59
CA LEU A 179 3.97 6.53 -8.09
C LEU A 179 4.64 7.76 -8.70
N LYS A 180 3.92 8.52 -9.52
CA LYS A 180 4.43 9.78 -10.07
C LYS A 180 4.79 10.78 -8.98
N ASP A 181 4.02 10.82 -7.90
CA ASP A 181 4.30 11.70 -6.76
C ASP A 181 5.56 11.24 -6.03
N MET A 182 5.76 9.93 -5.88
CA MET A 182 7.02 9.36 -5.42
C MET A 182 8.21 9.60 -6.38
N SER A 183 8.02 10.40 -7.44
CA SER A 183 9.00 10.69 -8.50
C SER A 183 9.48 9.42 -9.21
N VAL A 184 8.57 8.46 -9.40
CA VAL A 184 8.82 7.22 -10.13
C VAL A 184 8.41 7.40 -11.58
N ASP A 185 9.32 7.04 -12.49
CA ASP A 185 8.99 6.89 -13.91
C ASP A 185 8.07 5.68 -14.11
N THR A 186 6.75 5.93 -14.15
CA THR A 186 5.74 4.88 -14.34
C THR A 186 5.81 4.23 -15.72
N ASP A 187 6.22 4.99 -16.73
CA ASP A 187 6.19 4.53 -18.12
C ASP A 187 7.34 3.55 -18.36
N GLY A 188 8.53 3.87 -17.83
CA GLY A 188 9.66 2.94 -17.79
C GLY A 188 9.41 1.74 -16.87
N LEU A 189 8.85 1.97 -15.67
CA LEU A 189 8.60 0.92 -14.68
C LEU A 189 7.61 -0.14 -15.17
N PHE A 190 6.56 0.26 -15.88
CA PHE A 190 5.52 -0.63 -16.37
C PHE A 190 5.61 -0.93 -17.87
N TYR A 191 6.73 -0.60 -18.51
CA TYR A 191 6.94 -0.88 -19.92
C TYR A 191 6.75 -2.38 -20.21
N GLY A 192 5.84 -2.71 -21.12
CA GLY A 192 5.50 -4.09 -21.49
C GLY A 192 4.75 -4.88 -20.42
N LEU A 193 4.46 -4.29 -19.26
CA LEU A 193 3.71 -4.91 -18.16
C LEU A 193 2.29 -4.33 -18.04
N ASP A 194 2.09 -3.04 -18.29
CA ASP A 194 0.77 -2.43 -18.14
C ASP A 194 -0.15 -2.66 -19.34
N HIS A 195 -1.14 -3.53 -19.15
CA HIS A 195 -2.25 -3.76 -20.08
C HIS A 195 -3.61 -3.47 -19.46
N VAL A 196 -3.67 -2.84 -18.27
CA VAL A 196 -4.88 -2.73 -17.45
C VAL A 196 -5.99 -2.00 -18.21
N LEU A 197 -5.68 -0.85 -18.81
CA LEU A 197 -6.66 -0.06 -19.56
C LEU A 197 -7.15 -0.79 -20.82
N LYS A 198 -6.23 -1.42 -21.56
CA LYS A 198 -6.55 -2.22 -22.75
C LYS A 198 -7.48 -3.39 -22.43
N ILE A 199 -7.28 -4.06 -21.29
CA ILE A 199 -8.17 -5.13 -20.84
C ILE A 199 -9.52 -4.56 -20.42
N CYS A 200 -9.55 -3.41 -19.75
CA CYS A 200 -10.81 -2.73 -19.44
C CYS A 200 -11.59 -2.38 -20.71
N ASP A 201 -10.95 -1.85 -21.75
CA ASP A 201 -11.61 -1.51 -23.02
C ASP A 201 -12.22 -2.76 -23.68
N LYS A 202 -11.50 -3.89 -23.66
CA LYS A 202 -12.03 -5.17 -24.15
C LYS A 202 -13.24 -5.63 -23.36
N ILE A 203 -13.24 -5.48 -22.03
CA ILE A 203 -14.40 -5.82 -21.18
C ILE A 203 -15.58 -4.92 -21.51
N ASP A 204 -15.36 -3.61 -21.68
CA ASP A 204 -16.41 -2.65 -21.97
C ASP A 204 -17.09 -2.94 -23.32
N ALA A 205 -16.33 -3.44 -24.30
CA ALA A 205 -16.81 -3.84 -25.63
C ALA A 205 -17.59 -5.18 -25.70
N LEU A 206 -17.58 -6.01 -24.64
CA LEU A 206 -18.31 -7.30 -24.61
C LEU A 206 -19.85 -7.17 -24.68
#